data_AF-A0A7J6HUR8-F1
#
_entry.id   AF-A0A7J6HUR8-F1
#
_cell.length_a   1.000
_cell.length_b   1.000
_cell.length_c   1.000
_cell.angle_alpha   90.00
_cell.angle_beta   90.00
_cell.angle_gamma   90.00
#
_symmetry.space_group_name_H-M   'P 1'
#
loop_
_entity.id
_entity.type
_entity.pdbx_description
1 polymer ?
#
loop_
_entity_poly.entity_id
_entity_poly.type
_entity_poly.pdbx_seq_one_letter_code
_entity_poly.pdbx_strand_id
1 'polypeptide(L)'
;MLWNKFPVIPFLATILPINDLLPKSVDASSLTPNPLLAPPQPKQCGGLGLRKAEDINFCLLAKLGWAMASDTVCLWKSILMDKYCYGSNFGDSILPANASPVAKSIWATRRFIVDNSVWLLGIDANVKIGSQQWMGADGEIMSLGDLNPMVEEGMCVGDLIMEDGRSWNVNLVSSWFRPDAAAAILKITLPFPNVETRLYWKDDPSGCFSLKSAYWRLNQNRFDCIDVVFKRLWKSYIHERLKIFLWRLGQNALPFGCKVASIFGSNVGPCMLCGLEEMDVVSHFVSGCNITRAVWFSSQWGVRVERCNLTNGRDVLAWLVDPSSLTIDSSGCEDFLLYGALLYHKLWQVRNNIFHNKGILVLDEIKKSIEKGFREFKQLRLQGGIEDPQ
;
A
#
# COMPACT_ATOMS: atom_id res chain seq x y z
N MET A 1 37.84 32.41 16.54
CA MET A 1 37.59 31.23 17.39
C MET A 1 36.11 30.87 17.22
N LEU A 2 35.78 29.90 16.37
CA LEU A 2 35.60 28.47 16.73
C LEU A 2 34.56 28.27 17.84
N TRP A 3 33.51 27.44 17.77
CA TRP A 3 32.71 26.78 16.72
C TRP A 3 31.58 26.07 17.52
N ASN A 4 30.32 26.11 17.05
CA ASN A 4 29.23 25.12 17.21
C ASN A 4 28.71 24.76 18.64
N LYS A 5 27.49 24.25 18.88
CA LYS A 5 26.51 23.38 18.17
C LYS A 5 25.12 23.71 18.81
N PHE A 6 23.94 23.83 18.20
CA PHE A 6 23.24 23.18 17.07
C PHE A 6 22.13 24.13 16.58
N PRO A 7 21.80 24.21 15.27
CA PRO A 7 20.60 24.89 14.81
C PRO A 7 19.40 23.93 14.78
N VAL A 8 18.32 24.34 15.45
CA VAL A 8 16.95 23.84 15.23
C VAL A 8 16.59 24.15 13.78
N ILE A 9 16.27 23.12 13.00
CA ILE A 9 15.86 23.27 11.60
C ILE A 9 14.41 23.77 11.55
N PRO A 10 14.11 24.94 10.96
CA PRO A 10 12.75 25.40 10.76
C PRO A 10 12.22 24.84 9.42
N PHE A 11 11.51 23.72 9.45
CA PHE A 11 10.78 23.18 8.29
C PHE A 11 9.26 23.41 8.49
N LEU A 12 8.80 24.66 8.49
CA LEU A 12 7.35 24.95 8.55
C LEU A 12 6.89 26.19 7.80
N ALA A 13 7.62 26.64 6.77
CA ALA A 13 7.06 27.64 5.86
C ALA A 13 7.41 27.31 4.41
N THR A 14 6.36 27.30 3.58
CA THR A 14 6.32 27.31 2.10
C THR A 14 5.99 25.96 1.45
N ILE A 15 4.70 25.62 1.41
CA ILE A 15 4.12 24.79 0.35
C ILE A 15 3.18 25.71 -0.44
N LEU A 16 3.67 26.21 -1.58
CA LEU A 16 2.84 26.79 -2.62
C LEU A 16 2.02 25.67 -3.30
N PRO A 17 0.78 25.93 -3.77
CA PRO A 17 0.02 24.93 -4.50
C PRO A 17 0.67 24.66 -5.86
N ILE A 18 1.19 23.44 -6.06
CA ILE A 18 1.62 22.93 -7.36
C ILE A 18 0.36 22.57 -8.17
N ASN A 19 -0.39 23.58 -8.62
CA ASN A 19 -1.54 23.37 -9.52
C ASN A 19 -1.35 24.00 -10.91
N ASP A 20 -0.24 24.71 -11.17
CA ASP A 20 -0.07 25.49 -12.41
C ASP A 20 0.99 24.96 -13.40
N LEU A 21 1.39 23.67 -13.33
CA LEU A 21 2.42 23.11 -14.22
C LEU A 21 2.04 21.85 -15.00
N LEU A 22 0.75 21.58 -15.23
CA LEU A 22 0.34 20.55 -16.19
C LEU A 22 -0.44 21.17 -17.35
N PRO A 23 -0.02 20.95 -18.62
CA PRO A 23 -0.81 21.37 -19.77
C PRO A 23 -2.15 20.64 -19.74
N LYS A 24 -3.23 21.43 -19.81
CA LYS A 24 -4.59 20.93 -20.01
C LYS A 24 -4.70 20.27 -21.38
N SER A 25 -5.53 19.23 -21.44
CA SER A 25 -5.99 18.45 -22.61
C SER A 25 -5.03 17.40 -23.19
N VAL A 26 -5.15 16.17 -22.71
CA VAL A 26 -5.21 14.97 -23.57
C VAL A 26 -6.31 14.06 -23.00
N ASP A 27 -7.25 13.64 -23.85
CA ASP A 27 -8.36 12.77 -23.48
C ASP A 27 -7.85 11.46 -22.87
N ALA A 28 -8.17 11.24 -21.58
CA ALA A 28 -7.63 10.16 -20.77
C ALA A 28 -8.25 8.78 -21.03
N SER A 29 -9.19 8.66 -21.98
CA SER A 29 -9.97 7.44 -22.21
C SER A 29 -9.36 6.46 -23.23
N SER A 30 -8.27 6.84 -23.92
CA SER A 30 -7.64 6.03 -24.98
C SER A 30 -6.21 5.56 -24.67
N LEU A 31 -5.62 6.00 -23.56
CA LEU A 31 -4.28 5.61 -23.15
C LEU A 31 -4.37 4.44 -22.18
N THR A 32 -3.79 3.29 -22.54
CA THR A 32 -3.48 2.25 -21.55
C THR A 32 -2.74 2.92 -20.39
N PRO A 33 -3.21 2.81 -19.13
CA PRO A 33 -2.63 3.56 -18.03
C PRO A 33 -1.15 3.24 -17.93
N ASN A 34 -0.30 4.25 -18.10
CA ASN A 34 1.14 4.08 -17.96
C ASN A 34 1.41 3.65 -16.51
N PRO A 35 1.92 2.44 -16.26
CA PRO A 35 2.16 1.96 -14.89
C PRO A 35 3.16 2.84 -14.12
N LEU A 36 4.00 3.61 -14.84
CA LEU A 36 4.95 4.55 -14.26
C LEU A 36 4.30 5.87 -13.80
N LEU A 37 3.09 6.17 -14.26
CA LEU A 37 2.29 7.32 -13.83
C LEU A 37 1.20 6.93 -12.82
N ALA A 38 1.05 5.63 -12.54
CA ALA A 38 0.12 5.16 -11.52
C ALA A 38 0.57 5.65 -10.13
N PRO A 39 -0.38 5.95 -9.23
CA PRO A 39 -0.05 6.38 -7.87
C PRO A 39 0.81 5.33 -7.14
N PRO A 40 1.71 5.74 -6.23
CA PRO A 40 2.60 4.82 -5.54
C PRO A 40 1.83 3.72 -4.79
N GLN A 41 2.20 2.46 -5.05
CA GLN A 41 1.61 1.29 -4.41
C GLN A 41 2.67 0.49 -3.61
N PRO A 42 2.24 -0.24 -2.56
CA PRO A 42 3.08 -1.20 -1.85
C PRO A 42 3.63 -2.29 -2.77
N LYS A 43 4.81 -2.81 -2.43
CA LYS A 43 5.44 -3.95 -3.14
C LYS A 43 4.48 -5.14 -3.31
N GLN A 44 3.75 -5.48 -2.26
CA GLN A 44 2.80 -6.60 -2.27
C GLN A 44 1.53 -6.36 -3.12
N CYS A 45 1.26 -5.13 -3.53
CA CYS A 45 0.16 -4.78 -4.44
C CYS A 45 0.67 -4.53 -5.87
N GLY A 46 1.91 -4.91 -6.17
CA GLY A 46 2.52 -4.71 -7.48
C GLY A 46 3.19 -3.36 -7.71
N GLY A 47 3.36 -2.53 -6.67
CA GLY A 47 4.12 -1.28 -6.76
C GLY A 47 5.60 -1.42 -6.37
N LEU A 48 6.28 -0.28 -6.23
CA LEU A 48 7.70 -0.21 -5.82
C LEU A 48 7.89 -0.09 -4.29
N GLY A 49 6.80 0.07 -3.53
CA GLY A 49 6.88 0.33 -2.08
C GLY A 49 7.17 1.79 -1.72
N LEU A 50 7.16 2.68 -2.72
CA LEU A 50 7.16 4.12 -2.48
C LEU A 50 5.82 4.54 -1.87
N ARG A 51 5.87 5.54 -1.00
CA ARG A 51 4.70 6.10 -0.34
C ARG A 51 4.45 7.50 -0.87
N LYS A 52 3.20 7.82 -1.16
CA LYS A 52 2.82 9.18 -1.56
C LYS A 52 2.98 10.11 -0.36
N ALA A 53 3.78 11.16 -0.51
CA ALA A 53 4.15 12.06 0.59
C ALA A 53 2.94 12.75 1.22
N GLU A 54 1.97 13.17 0.37
CA GLU A 54 0.72 13.77 0.81
C GLU A 54 -0.06 12.85 1.77
N ASP A 55 -0.21 11.58 1.40
CA ASP A 55 -0.95 10.60 2.19
C ASP A 55 -0.22 10.29 3.51
N ILE A 56 1.12 10.24 3.49
CA ILE A 56 1.92 10.08 4.71
C ILE A 56 1.79 11.29 5.62
N ASN A 57 1.82 12.50 5.06
CA ASN A 57 1.61 13.73 5.82
C ASN A 57 0.22 13.75 6.45
N PHE A 58 -0.82 13.35 5.72
CA PHE A 58 -2.17 13.20 6.27
C PHE A 58 -2.20 12.19 7.42
N CYS A 59 -1.57 11.01 7.28
CA CYS A 59 -1.51 10.02 8.36
C CYS A 59 -0.71 10.52 9.59
N LEU A 60 0.33 11.33 9.40
CA LEU A 60 1.06 11.95 10.51
C LEU A 60 0.20 12.98 11.24
N LEU A 61 -0.55 13.80 10.50
CA LEU A 61 -1.56 14.71 11.08
C LEU A 61 -2.66 13.93 11.80
N ALA A 62 -3.10 12.80 11.24
CA ALA A 62 -4.09 11.91 11.86
C ALA A 62 -3.55 11.28 13.13
N LYS A 63 -2.24 11.02 13.25
CA LYS A 63 -1.61 10.58 14.50
C LYS A 63 -1.70 11.66 15.58
N LEU A 64 -1.53 12.93 15.22
CA LEU A 64 -1.74 14.05 16.16
C LEU A 64 -3.24 14.18 16.51
N GLY A 65 -4.13 14.07 15.54
CA GLY A 65 -5.57 14.06 15.78
C GLY A 65 -6.00 12.89 16.67
N TRP A 66 -5.40 11.72 16.51
CA TRP A 66 -5.62 10.55 17.36
C TRP A 66 -5.22 10.83 18.80
N ALA A 67 -4.07 11.49 19.01
CA ALA A 67 -3.65 11.91 20.34
C ALA A 67 -4.63 12.94 20.96
N MET A 68 -5.20 13.84 20.15
CA MET A 68 -6.27 14.74 20.60
C MET A 68 -7.55 13.98 20.99
N ALA A 69 -7.91 12.93 20.25
CA ALA A 69 -9.12 12.14 20.45
C ALA A 69 -9.04 11.11 21.59
N SER A 70 -7.86 10.60 21.89
CA SER A 70 -7.60 9.57 22.92
C SER A 70 -7.01 10.18 24.18
N ASP A 71 -6.95 9.45 25.30
CA ASP A 71 -6.48 9.94 26.60
C ASP A 71 -4.96 10.13 26.74
N THR A 72 -4.27 10.42 25.63
CA THR A 72 -2.85 10.77 25.69
C THR A 72 -2.64 12.06 26.47
N VAL A 73 -1.72 12.04 27.44
CA VAL A 73 -1.36 13.21 28.24
C VAL A 73 -0.14 13.89 27.61
N CYS A 74 -0.33 15.09 27.06
CA CYS A 74 0.76 15.90 26.54
C CYS A 74 0.42 17.40 26.52
N LEU A 75 1.42 18.24 26.81
CA LEU A 75 1.21 19.69 26.98
C LEU A 75 0.62 20.38 25.75
N TRP A 76 1.10 20.03 24.56
CA TRP A 76 0.61 20.63 23.31
C TRP A 76 -0.88 20.30 23.06
N LYS A 77 -1.33 19.10 23.46
CA LYS A 77 -2.74 18.70 23.39
C LYS A 77 -3.55 19.53 24.35
N SER A 78 -3.12 19.68 25.61
CA SER A 78 -3.83 20.49 26.61
C SER A 78 -4.05 21.92 26.11
N ILE A 79 -3.00 22.55 25.55
CA ILE A 79 -3.11 23.91 24.99
C ILE A 79 -4.14 23.98 23.84
N LEU A 80 -4.15 23.00 22.94
CA LEU A 80 -5.09 22.98 21.81
C LEU A 80 -6.52 22.66 22.26
N MET A 81 -6.69 21.73 23.20
CA MET A 81 -7.99 21.38 23.78
C MET A 81 -8.56 22.57 24.53
N ASP A 82 -7.78 23.22 25.39
CA ASP A 82 -8.22 24.40 26.13
C ASP A 82 -8.60 25.52 25.16
N LYS A 83 -7.85 25.73 24.07
CA LYS A 83 -8.11 26.83 23.14
C LYS A 83 -9.27 26.58 22.17
N TYR A 84 -9.49 25.35 21.73
CA TYR A 84 -10.40 25.04 20.61
C TYR A 84 -11.52 24.06 20.95
N CYS A 85 -11.49 23.42 22.12
CA CYS A 85 -12.47 22.42 22.55
C CYS A 85 -13.17 22.82 23.85
N TYR A 86 -13.44 24.12 24.08
CA TYR A 86 -14.16 24.58 25.28
C TYR A 86 -15.49 23.82 25.45
N GLY A 87 -15.63 23.06 26.53
CA GLY A 87 -16.84 22.29 26.84
C GLY A 87 -17.17 21.14 25.87
N SER A 88 -16.23 20.73 25.01
CA SER A 88 -16.41 19.68 24.01
C SER A 88 -15.19 18.78 23.87
N ASN A 89 -15.34 17.65 23.17
CA ASN A 89 -14.22 16.78 22.82
C ASN A 89 -13.70 17.11 21.41
N PHE A 90 -12.57 16.52 21.01
CA PHE A 90 -12.01 16.72 19.66
C PHE A 90 -12.99 16.33 18.54
N GLY A 91 -13.76 15.25 18.74
CA GLY A 91 -14.74 14.74 17.77
C GLY A 91 -15.86 15.72 17.43
N ASP A 92 -16.32 16.47 18.44
CA ASP A 92 -17.53 17.29 18.37
C ASP A 92 -17.23 18.80 18.33
N SER A 93 -15.99 19.20 18.64
CA SER A 93 -15.57 20.60 18.65
C SER A 93 -15.79 21.32 17.32
N ILE A 94 -16.16 22.60 17.33
CA ILE A 94 -16.25 23.43 16.12
C ILE A 94 -15.01 24.32 16.04
N LEU A 95 -14.21 24.13 15.00
CA LEU A 95 -12.98 24.91 14.84
C LEU A 95 -13.30 26.32 14.28
N PRO A 96 -12.84 27.41 14.91
CA PRO A 96 -13.11 28.76 14.44
C PRO A 96 -12.32 29.08 13.15
N ALA A 97 -12.86 29.98 12.32
CA ALA A 97 -12.27 30.33 11.03
C ALA A 97 -10.84 30.92 11.13
N ASN A 98 -10.54 31.61 12.22
CA ASN A 98 -9.23 32.21 12.52
C ASN A 98 -8.29 31.25 13.28
N ALA A 99 -8.62 29.97 13.38
CA ALA A 99 -7.74 28.98 14.01
C ALA A 99 -6.36 28.91 13.31
N SER A 100 -5.35 28.52 14.10
CA SER A 100 -3.99 28.37 13.58
C SER A 100 -3.92 27.32 12.47
N PRO A 101 -2.99 27.44 11.51
CA PRO A 101 -2.82 26.46 10.43
C PRO A 101 -2.61 25.04 10.95
N VAL A 102 -1.87 24.88 12.06
CA VAL A 102 -1.64 23.59 12.70
C VAL A 102 -2.95 22.96 13.19
N ALA A 103 -3.80 23.73 13.88
CA ALA A 103 -5.10 23.24 14.33
C ALA A 103 -5.99 22.87 13.14
N LYS A 104 -6.04 23.70 12.09
CA LYS A 104 -6.79 23.40 10.86
C LYS A 104 -6.35 22.07 10.23
N SER A 105 -5.05 21.84 10.13
CA SER A 105 -4.49 20.60 9.57
C SER A 105 -4.81 19.37 10.42
N ILE A 106 -4.81 19.49 11.75
CA ILE A 106 -5.17 18.38 12.64
C ILE A 106 -6.68 18.08 12.54
N TRP A 107 -7.53 19.09 12.60
CA TRP A 107 -8.99 18.93 12.51
C TRP A 107 -9.44 18.41 11.13
N ALA A 108 -8.68 18.69 10.06
CA ALA A 108 -8.94 18.10 8.74
C ALA A 108 -8.92 16.55 8.76
N THR A 109 -8.22 15.94 9.72
CA THR A 109 -8.14 14.48 9.88
C THR A 109 -9.24 13.89 10.77
N ARG A 110 -10.04 14.75 11.43
CA ARG A 110 -11.02 14.33 12.44
C ARG A 110 -12.01 13.31 11.90
N ARG A 111 -12.63 13.58 10.75
CA ARG A 111 -13.61 12.67 10.15
C ARG A 111 -13.00 11.29 9.87
N PHE A 112 -11.78 11.26 9.34
CA PHE A 112 -11.05 10.01 9.11
C PHE A 112 -10.82 9.25 10.41
N ILE A 113 -10.53 9.93 11.53
CA ILE A 113 -10.37 9.25 12.82
C ILE A 113 -11.71 8.70 13.29
N VAL A 114 -12.74 9.54 13.36
CA VAL A 114 -14.08 9.18 13.84
C VAL A 114 -14.67 8.00 13.07
N ASP A 115 -14.61 8.04 11.74
CA ASP A 115 -15.17 6.98 10.88
C ASP A 115 -14.44 5.63 11.09
N ASN A 116 -13.16 5.66 11.45
CA ASN A 116 -12.30 4.48 11.57
C ASN A 116 -11.95 4.11 13.03
N SER A 117 -12.62 4.73 13.99
CA SER A 117 -12.48 4.45 15.42
C SER A 117 -13.80 4.06 16.06
N VAL A 118 -13.72 3.38 17.19
CA VAL A 118 -14.87 3.00 18.01
C VAL A 118 -14.49 3.16 19.48
N TRP A 119 -15.41 3.62 20.33
CA TRP A 119 -15.14 3.66 21.77
C TRP A 119 -15.37 2.28 22.39
N LEU A 120 -14.34 1.75 23.04
CA LEU A 120 -14.49 0.58 23.91
C LEU A 120 -14.94 1.09 25.28
N LEU A 121 -16.15 0.68 25.68
CA LEU A 121 -16.70 1.08 26.98
C LEU A 121 -15.86 0.51 28.12
N GLY A 122 -15.58 1.35 29.12
CA GLY A 122 -14.98 0.98 30.41
C GLY A 122 -15.86 1.44 31.58
N ILE A 123 -15.29 1.52 32.78
CA ILE A 123 -16.01 1.89 34.02
C ILE A 123 -16.65 3.28 33.94
N ASP A 124 -15.96 4.22 33.29
CA ASP A 124 -16.30 5.64 33.27
C ASP A 124 -17.27 6.04 32.15
N ALA A 125 -17.58 5.13 31.21
CA ALA A 125 -18.59 5.18 30.13
C ALA A 125 -19.04 6.58 29.61
N ASN A 126 -18.14 7.57 29.60
CA ASN A 126 -18.46 8.97 29.35
C ASN A 126 -18.39 9.29 27.85
N VAL A 127 -19.10 8.47 27.07
CA VAL A 127 -19.18 8.60 25.60
C VAL A 127 -20.54 9.15 25.27
N LYS A 128 -20.61 10.30 24.60
CA LYS A 128 -21.87 10.88 24.17
C LYS A 128 -22.58 9.94 23.19
N ILE A 129 -23.84 9.66 23.46
CA ILE A 129 -24.69 8.87 22.58
C ILE A 129 -24.99 9.71 21.33
N GLY A 130 -24.83 9.12 20.15
CA GLY A 130 -25.15 9.80 18.88
C GLY A 130 -23.99 10.54 18.20
N SER A 131 -22.85 10.76 18.87
CA SER A 131 -21.70 11.43 18.24
C SER A 131 -20.73 10.47 17.55
N GLN A 132 -20.45 9.31 18.15
CA GLN A 132 -19.50 8.32 17.64
C GLN A 132 -19.97 6.88 17.92
N GLN A 133 -19.45 5.93 17.14
CA GLN A 133 -19.72 4.51 17.38
C GLN A 133 -19.01 4.04 18.66
N TRP A 134 -19.66 3.13 19.38
CA TRP A 134 -19.12 2.47 20.57
C TRP A 134 -19.35 0.96 20.49
N MET A 135 -18.55 0.20 21.24
CA MET A 135 -18.58 -1.26 21.25
C MET A 135 -18.56 -1.81 22.68
N GLY A 136 -19.26 -2.93 22.83
CA GLY A 136 -19.24 -3.77 24.01
C GLY A 136 -18.03 -4.70 24.11
N ALA A 137 -17.93 -5.44 25.21
CA ALA A 137 -16.89 -6.47 25.39
C ALA A 137 -17.04 -7.67 24.42
N ASP A 138 -18.24 -7.85 23.87
CA ASP A 138 -18.60 -8.85 22.86
C ASP A 138 -18.12 -8.51 21.45
N GLY A 139 -17.68 -7.27 21.23
CA GLY A 139 -17.15 -6.83 19.94
C GLY A 139 -18.20 -6.30 18.96
N GLU A 140 -19.47 -6.22 19.36
CA GLU A 140 -20.52 -5.66 18.51
C GLU A 140 -20.40 -4.13 18.45
N ILE A 141 -20.37 -3.58 17.22
CA ILE A 141 -20.28 -2.13 16.98
C ILE A 141 -21.68 -1.58 16.77
N MET A 142 -22.10 -0.68 17.65
CA MET A 142 -23.43 -0.06 17.56
C MET A 142 -23.42 1.09 16.54
N SER A 143 -24.45 1.11 15.68
CA SER A 143 -24.64 2.16 14.68
C SER A 143 -25.42 3.35 15.26
N LEU A 144 -25.08 4.55 14.80
CA LEU A 144 -25.70 5.81 15.21
C LEU A 144 -27.14 6.00 14.71
N GLY A 145 -27.59 5.20 13.73
CA GLY A 145 -28.89 5.36 13.07
C GLY A 145 -30.11 4.86 13.87
N ASP A 146 -29.89 4.26 15.04
CA ASP A 146 -30.94 3.58 15.80
C ASP A 146 -31.48 4.36 17.00
N LEU A 147 -30.99 5.59 17.21
CA LEU A 147 -31.40 6.45 18.32
C LEU A 147 -32.77 7.09 18.04
N ASN A 148 -33.63 7.13 19.06
CA ASN A 148 -34.89 7.84 19.05
C ASN A 148 -34.63 9.35 18.92
N PRO A 149 -35.18 10.05 17.91
CA PRO A 149 -34.96 11.48 17.69
C PRO A 149 -35.37 12.39 18.85
N MET A 150 -36.15 11.88 19.81
CA MET A 150 -36.63 12.62 20.97
C MET A 150 -35.67 12.58 22.17
N VAL A 151 -34.55 11.88 22.07
CA VAL A 151 -33.53 11.83 23.14
C VAL A 151 -32.79 13.17 23.19
N GLU A 152 -32.60 13.72 24.39
CA GLU A 152 -31.91 14.98 24.60
C GLU A 152 -30.44 14.92 24.14
N GLU A 153 -29.93 16.02 23.58
CA GLU A 153 -28.53 16.12 23.19
C GLU A 153 -27.62 16.14 24.43
N GLY A 154 -26.53 15.36 24.38
CA GLY A 154 -25.51 15.37 25.44
C GLY A 154 -25.59 14.21 26.43
N MET A 155 -26.57 13.31 26.31
CA MET A 155 -26.62 12.07 27.09
C MET A 155 -25.41 11.18 26.79
N CYS A 156 -24.91 10.49 27.81
CA CYS A 156 -23.76 9.60 27.73
C CYS A 156 -24.18 8.12 27.85
N VAL A 157 -23.35 7.21 27.32
CA VAL A 157 -23.59 5.77 27.44
C VAL A 157 -23.64 5.34 28.91
N GLY A 158 -22.90 6.01 29.80
CA GLY A 158 -22.98 5.82 31.24
C GLY A 158 -24.38 6.03 31.83
N ASP A 159 -25.22 6.90 31.24
CA ASP A 159 -26.60 7.14 31.73
C ASP A 159 -27.52 5.94 31.44
N LEU A 160 -27.12 5.05 30.54
CA LEU A 160 -27.82 3.79 30.26
C LEU A 160 -27.42 2.67 31.22
N ILE A 161 -26.41 2.88 32.08
CA ILE A 161 -25.89 1.87 33.01
C ILE A 161 -26.53 2.09 34.38
N MET A 162 -26.95 1.02 35.03
CA MET A 162 -27.49 1.06 36.40
C MET A 162 -26.38 1.41 37.41
N GLU A 163 -26.75 1.87 38.60
CA GLU A 163 -25.78 2.21 39.67
C GLU A 163 -24.88 1.04 40.09
N ASP A 164 -25.28 -0.20 39.77
CA ASP A 164 -24.47 -1.41 40.00
C ASP A 164 -23.26 -1.53 39.07
N GLY A 165 -23.19 -0.71 38.01
CA GLY A 165 -22.13 -0.70 37.00
C GLY A 165 -22.05 -1.97 36.15
N ARG A 166 -23.05 -2.86 36.23
CA ARG A 166 -23.01 -4.21 35.65
C ARG A 166 -24.23 -4.54 34.81
N SER A 167 -25.31 -3.79 34.96
CA SER A 167 -26.53 -4.00 34.21
C SER A 167 -26.96 -2.73 33.45
N TRP A 168 -27.54 -2.95 32.28
CA TRP A 168 -28.17 -1.88 31.52
C TRP A 168 -29.52 -1.50 32.15
N ASN A 169 -29.84 -0.21 32.11
CA ASN A 169 -31.18 0.28 32.39
C ASN A 169 -32.10 -0.06 31.22
N VAL A 170 -32.77 -1.22 31.32
CA VAL A 170 -33.63 -1.78 30.28
C VAL A 170 -34.69 -0.80 29.80
N ASN A 171 -35.25 0.01 30.70
CA ASN A 171 -36.30 0.97 30.37
C ASN A 171 -35.77 2.13 29.52
N LEU A 172 -34.59 2.66 29.87
CA LEU A 172 -33.94 3.72 29.08
C LEU A 172 -33.48 3.19 27.72
N VAL A 173 -32.82 2.04 27.68
CA VAL A 173 -32.35 1.44 26.42
C VAL A 173 -33.54 1.14 25.48
N SER A 174 -34.64 0.60 25.99
CA SER A 174 -35.81 0.27 25.17
C SER A 174 -36.59 1.50 24.70
N SER A 175 -36.48 2.63 25.39
CA SER A 175 -37.17 3.88 25.01
C SER A 175 -36.33 4.76 24.08
N TRP A 176 -35.00 4.68 24.20
CA TRP A 176 -34.07 5.52 23.45
C TRP A 176 -33.59 4.90 22.15
N PHE A 177 -33.71 3.58 21.97
CA PHE A 177 -33.25 2.90 20.77
C PHE A 177 -34.37 2.13 20.07
N ARG A 178 -34.25 1.93 18.75
CA ARG A 178 -35.12 1.03 17.99
C ARG A 178 -35.09 -0.38 18.61
N PRO A 179 -36.18 -1.16 18.56
CA PRO A 179 -36.24 -2.48 19.20
C PRO A 179 -35.09 -3.42 18.85
N ASP A 180 -34.67 -3.45 17.59
CA ASP A 180 -33.56 -4.30 17.11
C ASP A 180 -32.22 -3.89 17.73
N ALA A 181 -31.95 -2.58 17.80
CA ALA A 181 -30.74 -2.03 18.39
C ALA A 181 -30.76 -2.13 19.93
N ALA A 182 -31.90 -1.88 20.56
CA ALA A 182 -32.09 -2.09 22.00
C ALA A 182 -31.80 -3.55 22.39
N ALA A 183 -32.29 -4.51 21.60
CA ALA A 183 -32.01 -5.93 21.83
C ALA A 183 -30.52 -6.28 21.65
N ALA A 184 -29.80 -5.62 20.74
CA ALA A 184 -28.35 -5.77 20.62
C ALA A 184 -27.62 -5.16 21.82
N ILE A 185 -27.96 -3.93 22.22
CA ILE A 185 -27.37 -3.25 23.39
C ILE A 185 -27.56 -4.07 24.66
N LEU A 186 -28.75 -4.63 24.90
CA LEU A 186 -29.02 -5.44 26.09
C LEU A 186 -28.25 -6.76 26.13
N LYS A 187 -27.74 -7.26 25.00
CA LYS A 187 -26.87 -8.43 24.95
C LYS A 187 -25.42 -8.08 25.26
N ILE A 188 -25.03 -6.83 25.05
CA ILE A 188 -23.67 -6.37 25.35
C ILE A 188 -23.38 -6.59 26.82
N THR A 189 -22.32 -7.34 27.08
CA THR A 189 -21.77 -7.45 28.42
C THR A 189 -21.06 -6.15 28.75
N LEU A 190 -21.60 -5.38 29.70
CA LEU A 190 -20.97 -4.17 30.23
C LEU A 190 -19.62 -4.50 30.89
N PRO A 191 -18.64 -3.58 30.83
CA PRO A 191 -17.23 -3.95 30.74
C PRO A 191 -16.59 -4.42 32.05
N PHE A 192 -15.41 -5.02 31.86
CA PHE A 192 -14.51 -5.61 32.84
C PHE A 192 -14.27 -4.74 34.09
N PRO A 193 -14.26 -5.32 35.31
CA PRO A 193 -13.74 -4.61 36.47
C PRO A 193 -12.28 -4.18 36.20
N ASN A 194 -12.01 -2.88 36.31
CA ASN A 194 -10.70 -2.19 36.20
C ASN A 194 -10.21 -1.76 34.80
N VAL A 195 -11.09 -1.55 33.81
CA VAL A 195 -10.69 -0.98 32.50
C VAL A 195 -11.39 0.36 32.26
N GLU A 196 -10.61 1.40 31.93
CA GLU A 196 -11.11 2.72 31.53
C GLU A 196 -11.61 2.72 30.08
N THR A 197 -12.59 3.57 29.81
CA THR A 197 -13.15 3.79 28.47
C THR A 197 -12.04 4.34 27.59
N ARG A 198 -11.85 3.73 26.41
CA ARG A 198 -10.76 4.13 25.53
C ARG A 198 -11.15 4.04 24.07
N LEU A 199 -10.53 4.91 23.28
CA LEU A 199 -10.70 4.89 21.83
C LEU A 199 -9.94 3.70 21.22
N TYR A 200 -10.65 2.91 20.41
CA TYR A 200 -10.15 1.71 19.76
C TYR A 200 -10.05 1.92 18.24
N TRP A 201 -8.87 1.67 17.67
CA TRP A 201 -8.62 1.76 16.23
C TRP A 201 -9.07 0.49 15.51
N LYS A 202 -10.02 0.59 14.57
CA LYS A 202 -10.67 -0.58 13.95
C LYS A 202 -9.73 -1.46 13.11
N ASP A 203 -8.71 -0.87 12.48
CA ASP A 203 -7.80 -1.61 11.59
C ASP A 203 -6.55 -2.17 12.29
N ASP A 204 -6.57 -2.30 13.62
CA ASP A 204 -5.50 -2.97 14.38
C ASP A 204 -6.10 -3.85 15.50
N PRO A 205 -5.79 -5.16 15.59
CA PRO A 205 -6.34 -6.04 16.61
C PRO A 205 -6.03 -5.62 18.06
N SER A 206 -4.93 -4.89 18.27
CA SER A 206 -4.60 -4.34 19.60
C SER A 206 -5.41 -3.08 19.95
N GLY A 207 -6.14 -2.53 18.97
CA GLY A 207 -6.84 -1.24 19.08
C GLY A 207 -5.92 -0.03 19.01
N CYS A 208 -4.60 -0.24 18.84
CA CYS A 208 -3.64 0.85 18.80
C CYS A 208 -3.59 1.52 17.43
N PHE A 209 -3.61 2.85 17.41
CA PHE A 209 -3.33 3.60 16.19
C PHE A 209 -1.86 3.45 15.79
N SER A 210 -1.62 3.07 14.54
CA SER A 210 -0.28 3.10 13.94
C SER A 210 -0.30 3.85 12.62
N LEU A 211 0.82 4.48 12.27
CA LEU A 211 0.96 5.15 10.98
C LEU A 211 0.77 4.16 9.83
N LYS A 212 1.16 2.89 10.03
CA LYS A 212 1.02 1.83 9.04
C LYS A 212 -0.46 1.50 8.81
N SER A 213 -1.21 1.17 9.87
CA SER A 213 -2.65 0.83 9.75
C SER A 213 -3.45 1.99 9.19
N ALA A 214 -3.20 3.22 9.66
CA ALA A 214 -3.83 4.43 9.12
C ALA A 214 -3.53 4.65 7.62
N TYR A 215 -2.29 4.43 7.19
CA TYR A 215 -1.92 4.55 5.77
C TYR A 215 -2.58 3.48 4.90
N TRP A 216 -2.71 2.25 5.40
CA TRP A 216 -3.47 1.20 4.71
C TRP A 216 -4.94 1.57 4.60
N ARG A 217 -5.55 2.04 5.69
CA ARG A 217 -6.96 2.41 5.72
C ARG A 217 -7.30 3.57 4.80
N LEU A 218 -6.49 4.65 4.83
CA LEU A 218 -6.65 5.81 3.96
C LEU A 218 -6.65 5.41 2.47
N ASN A 219 -5.97 4.31 2.14
CA ASN A 219 -5.69 3.89 0.78
C ASN A 219 -6.30 2.55 0.41
N GLN A 220 -7.30 2.10 1.18
CA GLN A 220 -7.93 0.79 1.00
C GLN A 220 -8.30 0.55 -0.48
N ASN A 221 -9.05 1.48 -1.08
CA ASN A 221 -9.46 1.43 -2.48
C ASN A 221 -8.30 1.36 -3.50
N ARG A 222 -7.10 1.83 -3.14
CA ARG A 222 -5.92 1.80 -4.02
C ARG A 222 -5.08 0.56 -3.83
N PHE A 223 -5.24 -0.15 -2.72
CA PHE A 223 -4.43 -1.31 -2.34
C PHE A 223 -5.22 -2.63 -2.43
N ASP A 224 -6.32 -2.64 -3.19
CA ASP A 224 -7.43 -3.60 -3.10
C ASP A 224 -7.14 -5.07 -3.45
N CYS A 225 -5.91 -5.45 -3.78
CA CYS A 225 -5.54 -6.86 -3.71
C CYS A 225 -4.03 -7.05 -3.54
N ILE A 226 -3.67 -8.02 -2.69
CA ILE A 226 -2.32 -8.55 -2.67
C ILE A 226 -2.09 -9.27 -4.00
N ASP A 227 -1.17 -8.77 -4.80
CA ASP A 227 -0.74 -9.44 -6.01
C ASP A 227 0.25 -10.54 -5.65
N VAL A 228 -0.20 -11.80 -5.71
CA VAL A 228 0.59 -12.97 -5.29
C VAL A 228 1.88 -13.09 -6.11
N VAL A 229 1.84 -12.75 -7.40
CA VAL A 229 3.00 -12.83 -8.30
C VAL A 229 4.06 -11.81 -7.89
N PHE A 230 3.68 -10.54 -7.74
CA PHE A 230 4.61 -9.51 -7.29
C PHE A 230 5.08 -9.73 -5.85
N LYS A 231 4.19 -10.18 -4.94
CA LYS A 231 4.57 -10.52 -3.57
C LYS A 231 5.66 -11.57 -3.52
N ARG A 232 5.55 -12.63 -4.33
CA ARG A 232 6.59 -13.66 -4.45
C ARG A 232 7.87 -13.12 -5.10
N LEU A 233 7.78 -12.31 -6.17
CA LEU A 233 8.95 -11.65 -6.77
C LEU A 233 9.73 -10.85 -5.72
N TRP A 234 9.05 -10.01 -4.94
CA TRP A 234 9.72 -9.17 -3.96
C TRP A 234 10.35 -9.95 -2.81
N LYS A 235 9.75 -11.08 -2.43
CA LYS A 235 10.28 -12.02 -1.42
C LYS A 235 11.40 -12.93 -1.93
N SER A 236 11.57 -13.08 -3.24
CA SER A 236 12.58 -13.97 -3.82
C SER A 236 14.02 -13.56 -3.46
N TYR A 237 14.93 -14.53 -3.42
CA TYR A 237 16.34 -14.30 -3.13
C TYR A 237 17.17 -14.02 -4.39
N ILE A 238 16.75 -13.01 -5.17
CA ILE A 238 17.50 -12.50 -6.31
C ILE A 238 17.90 -11.04 -6.09
N HIS A 239 18.93 -10.56 -6.80
CA HIS A 239 19.43 -9.20 -6.64
C HIS A 239 18.35 -8.14 -6.97
N GLU A 240 18.27 -7.05 -6.17
CA GLU A 240 17.20 -6.04 -6.28
C GLU A 240 17.12 -5.40 -7.68
N ARG A 241 18.27 -5.21 -8.35
CA ARG A 241 18.31 -4.75 -9.75
C ARG A 241 17.52 -5.66 -10.71
N LEU A 242 17.60 -6.98 -10.53
CA LEU A 242 16.85 -7.94 -11.33
C LEU A 242 15.37 -7.96 -10.94
N LYS A 243 15.04 -7.79 -9.65
CA LYS A 243 13.65 -7.61 -9.21
C LYS A 243 13.00 -6.39 -9.86
N ILE A 244 13.68 -5.25 -9.88
CA ILE A 244 13.20 -4.02 -10.54
C ILE A 244 13.01 -4.25 -12.04
N PHE A 245 13.95 -4.93 -12.70
CA PHE A 245 13.82 -5.26 -14.11
C PHE A 245 12.60 -6.15 -14.39
N LEU A 246 12.46 -7.25 -13.64
CA LEU A 246 11.32 -8.16 -13.74
C LEU A 246 10.00 -7.47 -13.40
N TRP A 247 10.00 -6.55 -12.44
CA TRP A 247 8.85 -5.72 -12.13
C TRP A 247 8.44 -4.84 -13.31
N ARG A 248 9.41 -4.17 -13.97
CA ARG A 248 9.16 -3.40 -15.19
C ARG A 248 8.65 -4.27 -16.33
N LEU A 249 9.20 -5.47 -16.50
CA LEU A 249 8.70 -6.43 -17.49
C LEU A 249 7.26 -6.84 -17.16
N GLY A 250 7.00 -7.25 -15.93
CA GLY A 250 5.68 -7.67 -15.42
C GLY A 250 4.60 -6.61 -15.57
N GLN A 251 4.95 -5.34 -15.40
CA GLN A 251 4.04 -4.20 -15.61
C GLN A 251 3.90 -3.79 -17.08
N ASN A 252 4.54 -4.49 -18.03
CA ASN A 252 4.66 -4.06 -19.43
C ASN A 252 5.20 -2.61 -19.54
N ALA A 253 6.11 -2.25 -18.64
CA ALA A 253 6.68 -0.91 -18.51
C ALA A 253 7.91 -0.68 -19.41
N LEU A 254 8.48 -1.72 -19.99
CA LEU A 254 9.66 -1.62 -20.85
C LEU A 254 9.34 -0.90 -22.18
N PRO A 255 10.24 -0.02 -22.67
CA PRO A 255 10.06 0.74 -23.91
C PRO A 255 10.30 -0.12 -25.16
N PHE A 256 9.32 -0.94 -25.50
CA PHE A 256 9.25 -1.61 -26.80
C PHE A 256 8.79 -0.63 -27.89
N GLY A 257 9.10 -0.94 -29.16
CA GLY A 257 8.75 -0.12 -30.31
C GLY A 257 7.27 0.27 -30.34
N CYS A 258 6.35 -0.64 -29.98
CA CYS A 258 4.93 -0.32 -29.85
C CYS A 258 4.60 0.73 -28.79
N LYS A 259 5.30 0.70 -27.65
CA LYS A 259 5.10 1.67 -26.57
C LYS A 259 5.67 3.03 -26.94
N VAL A 260 6.84 3.05 -27.57
CA VAL A 260 7.44 4.27 -28.12
C VAL A 260 6.53 4.86 -29.20
N ALA A 261 6.02 4.03 -30.11
CA ALA A 261 5.05 4.40 -31.13
C ALA A 261 3.79 5.03 -30.52
N SER A 262 3.22 4.42 -29.48
CA SER A 262 2.02 4.95 -28.81
C SER A 262 2.22 6.33 -28.18
N ILE A 263 3.45 6.69 -27.79
CA ILE A 263 3.77 7.96 -27.14
C ILE A 263 4.19 9.03 -28.16
N PHE A 264 4.96 8.65 -29.18
CA PHE A 264 5.61 9.58 -30.11
C PHE A 264 5.05 9.54 -31.55
N GLY A 265 4.10 8.65 -31.86
CA GLY A 265 3.47 8.53 -33.18
C GLY A 265 4.32 7.83 -34.26
N SER A 266 5.38 7.11 -33.88
CA SER A 266 6.25 6.40 -34.83
C SER A 266 5.66 5.06 -35.28
N ASN A 267 6.01 4.56 -36.47
CA ASN A 267 5.69 3.18 -36.85
C ASN A 267 6.49 2.17 -36.01
N VAL A 268 5.87 1.04 -35.66
CA VAL A 268 6.55 -0.04 -34.95
C VAL A 268 7.51 -0.73 -35.91
N GLY A 269 8.81 -0.53 -35.68
CA GLY A 269 9.85 -1.20 -36.45
C GLY A 269 9.92 -2.71 -36.19
N PRO A 270 10.72 -3.43 -37.00
CA PRO A 270 10.99 -4.85 -36.80
C PRO A 270 11.68 -5.10 -35.46
N CYS A 271 11.61 -6.34 -34.97
CA CYS A 271 12.28 -6.73 -33.75
C CYS A 271 13.80 -6.50 -33.84
N MET A 272 14.33 -5.72 -32.91
CA MET A 272 15.76 -5.37 -32.85
C MET A 272 16.68 -6.55 -32.47
N LEU A 273 16.13 -7.68 -32.00
CA LEU A 273 16.92 -8.87 -31.66
C LEU A 273 17.07 -9.81 -32.86
N CYS A 274 15.96 -10.22 -33.48
CA CYS A 274 16.01 -11.18 -34.58
C CYS A 274 16.15 -10.52 -35.96
N GLY A 275 15.84 -9.23 -36.08
CA GLY A 275 15.89 -8.50 -37.35
C GLY A 275 14.85 -8.95 -38.38
N LEU A 276 13.88 -9.78 -37.99
CA LEU A 276 12.80 -10.25 -38.86
C LEU A 276 11.63 -9.26 -38.90
N GLU A 277 10.74 -9.41 -39.88
CA GLU A 277 9.57 -8.52 -40.11
C GLU A 277 8.54 -8.49 -38.97
N GLU A 278 8.70 -9.32 -37.94
CA GLU A 278 7.83 -9.29 -36.77
C GLU A 278 8.06 -8.01 -35.94
N MET A 279 6.95 -7.44 -35.46
CA MET A 279 6.95 -6.16 -34.74
C MET A 279 7.75 -6.23 -33.42
N ASP A 280 8.43 -5.14 -33.06
CA ASP A 280 9.10 -4.99 -31.76
C ASP A 280 8.08 -4.75 -30.63
N VAL A 281 7.48 -5.86 -30.18
CA VAL A 281 6.47 -5.94 -29.12
C VAL A 281 6.87 -6.92 -28.02
N VAL A 282 6.24 -6.79 -26.85
CA VAL A 282 6.51 -7.66 -25.68
C VAL A 282 6.32 -9.13 -26.02
N SER A 283 5.20 -9.51 -26.65
CA SER A 283 4.86 -10.91 -26.99
C SER A 283 5.95 -11.59 -27.83
N HIS A 284 6.42 -10.89 -28.86
CA HIS A 284 7.53 -11.37 -29.69
C HIS A 284 8.83 -11.47 -28.87
N PHE A 285 9.18 -10.44 -28.10
CA PHE A 285 10.39 -10.46 -27.28
C PHE A 285 10.43 -11.64 -26.29
N VAL A 286 9.30 -11.96 -25.64
CA VAL A 286 9.25 -12.96 -24.56
C VAL A 286 9.22 -14.40 -25.06
N SER A 287 8.53 -14.69 -26.17
CA SER A 287 8.34 -16.08 -26.63
C SER A 287 8.45 -16.27 -28.15
N GLY A 288 8.10 -15.26 -28.97
CA GLY A 288 8.13 -15.37 -30.43
C GLY A 288 9.53 -15.29 -31.05
N CYS A 289 10.44 -14.54 -30.45
CA CYS A 289 11.74 -14.22 -31.01
C CYS A 289 12.64 -15.46 -31.07
N ASN A 290 13.14 -15.78 -32.26
CA ASN A 290 14.02 -16.94 -32.48
C ASN A 290 15.29 -16.90 -31.63
N ILE A 291 15.82 -15.70 -31.35
CA ILE A 291 16.95 -15.52 -30.44
C ILE A 291 16.55 -15.90 -29.01
N THR A 292 15.42 -15.37 -28.51
CA THR A 292 14.90 -15.71 -27.18
C THR A 292 14.68 -17.22 -27.05
N ARG A 293 14.08 -17.85 -28.06
CA ARG A 293 13.84 -19.30 -28.13
C ARG A 293 15.14 -20.10 -28.10
N ALA A 294 16.14 -19.71 -28.91
CA ALA A 294 17.42 -20.38 -28.96
C ALA A 294 18.18 -20.31 -27.63
N VAL A 295 18.15 -19.16 -26.94
CA VAL A 295 18.82 -18.99 -25.65
C VAL A 295 18.12 -19.81 -24.55
N TRP A 296 16.78 -19.81 -24.50
CA TRP A 296 16.02 -20.66 -23.57
C TRP A 296 16.24 -22.15 -23.82
N PHE A 297 16.25 -22.59 -25.08
CA PHE A 297 16.49 -23.99 -25.43
C PHE A 297 17.91 -24.44 -25.06
N SER A 298 18.89 -23.53 -25.11
CA SER A 298 20.26 -23.82 -24.66
C SER A 298 20.45 -23.80 -23.14
N SER A 299 19.44 -23.43 -22.35
CA SER A 299 19.53 -23.45 -20.90
C SER A 299 19.63 -24.87 -20.35
N GLN A 300 20.05 -25.01 -19.09
CA GLN A 300 20.09 -26.31 -18.40
C GLN A 300 18.72 -27.01 -18.28
N TRP A 301 17.62 -26.29 -18.53
CA TRP A 301 16.26 -26.84 -18.53
C TRP A 301 15.71 -27.14 -19.94
N GLY A 302 16.43 -26.82 -21.01
CA GLY A 302 16.02 -27.15 -22.39
C GLY A 302 14.67 -26.57 -22.81
N VAL A 303 14.29 -25.41 -22.26
CA VAL A 303 12.92 -24.88 -22.35
C VAL A 303 12.56 -24.45 -23.77
N ARG A 304 11.42 -24.93 -24.26
CA ARG A 304 10.78 -24.45 -25.50
C ARG A 304 9.75 -23.38 -25.15
N VAL A 305 10.22 -22.14 -25.01
CA VAL A 305 9.42 -21.00 -24.51
C VAL A 305 8.18 -20.70 -25.37
N GLU A 306 8.22 -21.05 -26.65
CA GLU A 306 7.06 -20.92 -27.56
C GLU A 306 5.86 -21.79 -27.14
N ARG A 307 6.07 -22.82 -26.31
CA ARG A 307 5.00 -23.70 -25.79
C ARG A 307 4.40 -23.20 -24.47
N CYS A 308 5.00 -22.16 -23.87
CA CYS A 308 4.57 -21.63 -22.58
C CYS A 308 3.44 -20.58 -22.70
N ASN A 309 2.95 -20.29 -23.92
CA ASN A 309 1.86 -19.32 -24.19
C ASN A 309 2.05 -17.95 -23.51
N LEU A 310 3.30 -17.46 -23.45
CA LEU A 310 3.62 -16.17 -22.82
C LEU A 310 3.28 -15.03 -23.79
N THR A 311 2.26 -14.24 -23.47
CA THR A 311 1.79 -13.14 -24.33
C THR A 311 2.25 -11.77 -23.87
N ASN A 312 2.45 -11.62 -22.55
CA ASN A 312 2.82 -10.35 -21.95
C ASN A 312 3.84 -10.58 -20.81
N GLY A 313 4.40 -9.49 -20.27
CA GLY A 313 5.43 -9.60 -19.25
C GLY A 313 4.93 -10.11 -17.90
N ARG A 314 3.63 -9.97 -17.58
CA ARG A 314 3.01 -10.54 -16.37
C ARG A 314 2.97 -12.06 -16.45
N ASP A 315 2.65 -12.62 -17.62
CA ASP A 315 2.67 -14.08 -17.85
C ASP A 315 4.08 -14.63 -17.62
N VAL A 316 5.10 -13.95 -18.16
CA VAL A 316 6.51 -14.31 -17.95
C VAL A 316 6.84 -14.31 -16.47
N LEU A 317 6.45 -13.25 -15.76
CA LEU A 317 6.75 -13.14 -14.34
C LEU A 317 6.04 -14.22 -13.51
N ALA A 318 4.77 -14.49 -13.80
CA ALA A 318 4.01 -15.55 -13.14
C ALA A 318 4.67 -16.92 -13.36
N TRP A 319 5.08 -17.20 -14.60
CA TRP A 319 5.76 -18.44 -14.97
C TRP A 319 7.14 -18.59 -14.33
N LEU A 320 7.94 -17.53 -14.26
CA LEU A 320 9.26 -17.58 -13.63
C LEU A 320 9.18 -17.79 -12.12
N VAL A 321 8.17 -17.22 -11.48
CA VAL A 321 7.96 -17.29 -10.03
C VAL A 321 7.27 -18.59 -9.61
N ASP A 322 6.49 -19.19 -10.51
CA ASP A 322 5.80 -20.46 -10.30
C ASP A 322 5.87 -21.32 -11.57
N PRO A 323 7.00 -22.02 -11.81
CA PRO A 323 7.22 -22.82 -13.00
C PRO A 323 6.50 -24.17 -12.92
N SER A 324 5.22 -24.18 -12.53
CA SER A 324 4.38 -25.37 -12.38
C SER A 324 4.29 -26.26 -13.63
N SER A 325 4.55 -25.70 -14.81
CA SER A 325 4.65 -26.45 -16.07
C SER A 325 5.92 -27.31 -16.18
N LEU A 326 6.90 -27.10 -15.32
CA LEU A 326 8.18 -27.81 -15.29
C LEU A 326 8.24 -28.65 -14.01
N THR A 327 8.73 -29.88 -14.12
CA THR A 327 8.98 -30.75 -12.96
C THR A 327 10.26 -30.30 -12.26
N ILE A 328 10.18 -29.17 -11.55
CA ILE A 328 11.29 -28.57 -10.80
C ILE A 328 10.98 -28.68 -9.30
N ASP A 329 11.97 -29.07 -8.53
CA ASP A 329 11.89 -29.12 -7.07
C ASP A 329 11.90 -27.71 -6.45
N SER A 330 11.52 -27.58 -5.18
CA SER A 330 11.43 -26.27 -4.52
C SER A 330 12.74 -25.47 -4.55
N SER A 331 13.89 -26.16 -4.48
CA SER A 331 15.22 -25.51 -4.57
C SER A 331 15.55 -25.06 -5.99
N GLY A 332 15.15 -25.85 -7.00
CA GLY A 332 15.31 -25.51 -8.40
C GLY A 332 14.44 -24.33 -8.85
N CYS A 333 13.31 -24.05 -8.19
CA CYS A 333 12.45 -22.92 -8.54
C CYS A 333 13.16 -21.56 -8.37
N GLU A 334 13.97 -21.39 -7.33
CA GLU A 334 14.73 -20.14 -7.15
C GLU A 334 15.87 -19.99 -8.18
N ASP A 335 16.53 -21.10 -8.50
CA ASP A 335 17.53 -21.16 -9.58
C ASP A 335 16.92 -20.80 -10.93
N PHE A 336 15.73 -21.34 -11.20
CA PHE A 336 14.97 -21.08 -12.41
C PHE A 336 14.61 -19.60 -12.53
N LEU A 337 14.07 -19.00 -11.46
CA LEU A 337 13.76 -17.58 -11.41
C LEU A 337 15.01 -16.72 -11.64
N LEU A 338 16.13 -17.02 -10.97
CA LEU A 338 17.38 -16.28 -11.13
C LEU A 338 17.90 -16.35 -12.57
N TYR A 339 17.92 -17.55 -13.15
CA TYR A 339 18.38 -17.75 -14.51
C TYR A 339 17.49 -17.02 -15.52
N GLY A 340 16.17 -17.16 -15.40
CA GLY A 340 15.21 -16.45 -16.25
C GLY A 340 15.33 -14.94 -16.13
N ALA A 341 15.54 -14.41 -14.92
CA ALA A 341 15.77 -12.99 -14.70
C ALA A 341 17.03 -12.49 -15.43
N LEU A 342 18.14 -13.23 -15.32
CA LEU A 342 19.40 -12.91 -15.99
C LEU A 342 19.27 -13.00 -17.52
N LEU A 343 18.59 -14.03 -18.01
CA LEU A 343 18.35 -14.26 -19.43
C LEU A 343 17.57 -13.09 -20.05
N TYR A 344 16.38 -12.78 -19.51
CA TYR A 344 15.58 -11.68 -20.04
C TYR A 344 16.27 -10.31 -19.88
N HIS A 345 16.98 -10.10 -18.76
CA HIS A 345 17.74 -8.88 -18.57
C HIS A 345 18.87 -8.74 -19.60
N LYS A 346 19.61 -9.83 -19.89
CA LYS A 346 20.68 -9.81 -20.89
C LYS A 346 20.14 -9.61 -22.30
N LEU A 347 19.06 -10.30 -22.67
CA LEU A 347 18.38 -10.09 -23.96
C LEU A 347 17.91 -8.63 -24.10
N TRP A 348 17.35 -8.06 -23.05
CA TRP A 348 16.95 -6.65 -23.02
C TRP A 348 18.15 -5.70 -23.20
N GLN A 349 19.27 -5.96 -22.54
CA GLN A 349 20.50 -5.16 -22.70
C GLN A 349 21.05 -5.24 -24.13
N VAL A 350 21.08 -6.44 -24.72
CA VAL A 350 21.54 -6.64 -26.10
C VAL A 350 20.62 -5.91 -27.08
N ARG A 351 19.30 -6.06 -26.93
CA ARG A 351 18.31 -5.33 -27.73
C ARG A 351 18.56 -3.81 -27.70
N ASN A 352 18.75 -3.24 -26.51
CA ASN A 352 18.99 -1.81 -26.35
C ASN A 352 20.34 -1.38 -26.93
N ASN A 353 21.37 -2.22 -26.84
CA ASN A 353 22.67 -1.95 -27.43
C ASN A 353 22.60 -1.94 -28.97
N ILE A 354 21.82 -2.84 -29.58
CA ILE A 354 21.56 -2.83 -31.02
C ILE A 354 20.83 -1.55 -31.42
N PHE A 355 19.76 -1.20 -30.68
CA PHE A 355 18.95 -0.02 -30.98
C PHE A 355 19.70 1.31 -30.84
N HIS A 356 20.43 1.52 -29.75
CA HIS A 356 21.11 2.80 -29.48
C HIS A 356 22.53 2.88 -30.04
N ASN A 357 23.29 1.79 -29.98
CA ASN A 357 24.73 1.79 -30.27
C ASN A 357 25.10 1.00 -31.52
N LYS A 358 24.10 0.49 -32.28
CA LYS A 358 24.32 -0.39 -33.45
C LYS A 358 25.21 -1.58 -33.13
N GLY A 359 25.08 -2.11 -31.91
CA GLY A 359 25.84 -3.27 -31.46
C GLY A 359 25.56 -4.51 -32.31
N ILE A 360 26.48 -5.47 -32.27
CA ILE A 360 26.35 -6.74 -32.98
C ILE A 360 25.83 -7.81 -32.00
N LEU A 361 24.93 -8.67 -32.48
CA LEU A 361 24.44 -9.80 -31.70
C LEU A 361 25.36 -11.01 -31.89
N VAL A 362 25.98 -11.48 -30.80
CA VAL A 362 26.79 -12.70 -30.78
C VAL A 362 26.18 -13.68 -29.77
N LEU A 363 25.51 -14.73 -30.27
CA LEU A 363 24.76 -15.68 -29.44
C LEU A 363 25.62 -16.35 -28.36
N ASP A 364 26.85 -16.72 -28.69
CA ASP A 364 27.75 -17.39 -27.75
C ASP A 364 28.18 -16.48 -26.58
N GLU A 365 28.34 -15.18 -26.84
CA GLU A 365 28.65 -14.21 -25.78
C GLU A 365 27.47 -14.00 -24.84
N ILE A 366 26.24 -14.00 -25.38
CA ILE A 366 25.02 -13.92 -24.59
C ILE A 366 24.93 -15.11 -23.64
N LYS A 367 25.09 -16.33 -24.16
CA LYS A 367 25.05 -17.57 -23.38
C LYS A 367 26.12 -17.59 -22.29
N LYS A 368 27.39 -17.36 -22.66
CA LYS A 368 28.51 -17.31 -21.71
C LYS A 368 28.29 -16.27 -20.62
N SER A 369 27.76 -15.10 -20.98
CA SER A 369 27.46 -14.03 -20.02
C SER A 369 26.34 -14.41 -19.03
N ILE A 370 25.28 -15.09 -19.50
CA ILE A 370 24.19 -15.55 -18.63
C ILE A 370 24.69 -16.64 -17.68
N GLU A 371 25.40 -17.65 -18.19
CA GLU A 371 25.95 -18.75 -17.39
C GLU A 371 26.98 -18.29 -16.36
N LYS A 372 27.84 -17.33 -16.73
CA LYS A 372 28.79 -16.71 -15.79
C LYS A 372 28.02 -16.00 -14.67
N GLY A 373 27.08 -15.13 -15.01
CA GLY A 373 26.28 -14.41 -14.02
C GLY A 373 25.48 -15.36 -13.12
N PHE A 374 24.88 -16.41 -13.69
CA PHE A 374 24.12 -17.39 -12.92
C PHE A 374 25.00 -18.09 -11.88
N ARG A 375 26.21 -18.54 -12.26
CA ARG A 375 27.16 -19.16 -11.33
C ARG A 375 27.60 -18.20 -10.23
N GLU A 376 27.96 -16.97 -10.58
CA GLU A 376 28.37 -15.94 -9.62
C GLU A 376 27.26 -15.64 -8.60
N PHE A 377 26.03 -15.38 -9.07
CA PHE A 377 24.91 -15.06 -8.19
C PHE A 377 24.46 -16.27 -7.35
N LYS A 378 24.50 -17.48 -7.92
CA LYS A 378 24.20 -18.72 -7.17
C LYS A 378 25.22 -18.95 -6.05
N GLN A 379 26.50 -18.72 -6.32
CA GLN A 379 27.55 -18.81 -5.30
C GLN A 379 27.37 -17.77 -4.19
N LEU A 380 27.08 -16.52 -4.55
CA LEU A 380 26.80 -15.46 -3.58
C LEU A 380 25.57 -15.76 -2.73
N ARG A 381 24.53 -16.38 -3.30
CA ARG A 381 23.35 -16.81 -2.55
C ARG A 381 23.69 -17.88 -1.51
N LEU A 382 24.49 -18.87 -1.89
CA LEU A 382 24.94 -19.93 -0.98
C LEU A 382 25.83 -19.39 0.14
N GLN A 383 26.62 -18.35 -0.13
CA GLN A 383 27.48 -17.69 0.86
C GLN A 383 26.69 -16.74 1.78
N GLY A 384 25.73 -15.99 1.25
CA GLY A 384 24.91 -15.04 2.00
C GLY A 384 23.79 -15.67 2.83
N GLY A 385 23.43 -16.94 2.58
CA GLY A 385 22.45 -17.68 3.38
C GLY A 385 22.92 -18.05 4.80
N ILE A 386 24.13 -17.64 5.20
CA ILE A 386 24.69 -17.85 6.55
C ILE A 386 24.48 -16.61 7.44
N GLU A 387 24.10 -15.46 6.89
CA GLU A 387 23.83 -14.23 7.64
C GLU A 387 22.33 -13.89 7.58
N ASP A 388 21.56 -14.52 8.48
CA ASP A 388 20.17 -14.18 8.76
C ASP A 388 20.15 -13.06 9.84
N PRO A 389 19.71 -11.82 9.57
CA PRO A 389 19.41 -10.86 10.63
C PRO A 389 17.96 -11.04 11.05
N GLN A 390 17.78 -11.56 12.27
CA GLN A 390 16.51 -11.57 13.02
C GLN A 390 15.84 -10.19 13.08
#